data_AF-A0A972LW41-F1
#
_entry.id   AF-A0A972LW41-F1
#
_cell.length_a   1.000
_cell.length_b   1.000
_cell.length_c   1.000
_cell.angle_alpha   90.00
_cell.angle_beta   90.00
_cell.angle_gamma   90.00
#
_symmetry.space_group_name_H-M   'P 1'
#
loop_
_entity.id
_entity.type
_entity.pdbx_description
1 polymer ?
#
loop_
_entity_poly.entity_id
_entity_poly.type
_entity_poly.pdbx_seq_one_letter_code
_entity_poly.pdbx_strand_id
1 'polypeptide(L)'
;MSEQEEDLTSDEAASLAQQEMLENCLELVFDAYDEGVDDKVVDPIVFLLDCEDEIGEEIASAWLGAEVVSDAVAEQQSAEPGSDLTTVFARAFPLAESRQEVPGVFPYLASVFESELPKDGFLAIAVTAGGASAFTVPLTARDLGNS
;
A
#
# COMPACT_ATOMS: atom_id res chain seq x y z
N MET A 1 -3.67 -19.64 -31.72
CA MET A 1 -2.64 -18.59 -31.82
C MET A 1 -3.41 -17.33 -32.16
N SER A 2 -3.80 -16.45 -31.23
CA SER A 2 -3.33 -16.23 -29.86
C SER A 2 -4.49 -15.58 -29.09
N GLU A 3 -4.98 -16.24 -28.03
CA GLU A 3 -5.95 -15.66 -27.07
C GLU A 3 -5.29 -15.57 -25.68
N GLN A 4 -3.95 -15.57 -25.64
CA GLN A 4 -3.12 -15.63 -24.42
C GLN A 4 -2.20 -14.41 -24.26
N GLU A 5 -2.34 -13.37 -25.09
CA GLU A 5 -1.45 -12.19 -25.07
C GLU A 5 -2.09 -10.94 -24.42
N GLU A 6 -3.38 -10.96 -24.04
CA GLU A 6 -4.06 -9.79 -23.43
C GLU A 6 -4.14 -9.82 -21.89
N ASP A 7 -3.75 -10.93 -21.23
CA ASP A 7 -3.89 -11.10 -19.78
C ASP A 7 -2.62 -10.69 -19.00
N LEU A 8 -1.43 -10.91 -19.60
CA LEU A 8 -0.13 -10.58 -18.97
C LEU A 8 0.10 -9.08 -18.85
N THR A 9 -0.49 -8.26 -19.73
CA THR A 9 -0.30 -6.80 -19.70
C THR A 9 -1.07 -6.13 -18.57
N SER A 10 -2.14 -6.76 -18.06
CA SER A 10 -2.97 -6.16 -17.02
C SER A 10 -2.37 -6.34 -15.63
N ASP A 11 -1.75 -7.49 -15.36
CA ASP A 11 -1.09 -7.81 -14.08
C ASP A 11 0.22 -7.02 -13.92
N GLU A 12 0.99 -6.90 -15.01
CA GLU A 12 2.21 -6.10 -15.03
C GLU A 12 1.89 -4.60 -14.86
N ALA A 13 0.80 -4.11 -15.47
CA ALA A 13 0.33 -2.73 -15.28
C ALA A 13 -0.13 -2.46 -13.83
N ALA A 14 -0.84 -3.40 -13.21
CA ALA A 14 -1.25 -3.28 -11.80
C ALA A 14 -0.05 -3.24 -10.86
N SER A 15 0.94 -4.11 -11.09
CA SER A 15 2.19 -4.14 -10.33
C SER A 15 2.99 -2.85 -10.48
N LEU A 16 3.05 -2.29 -11.69
CA LEU A 16 3.70 -1.00 -11.94
C LEU A 16 2.98 0.15 -11.23
N ALA A 17 1.64 0.18 -11.26
CA ALA A 17 0.88 1.21 -10.54
C ALA A 17 1.11 1.13 -9.02
N GLN A 18 1.15 -0.08 -8.45
CA GLN A 18 1.43 -0.29 -7.03
C GLN A 18 2.86 0.13 -6.65
N GLN A 19 3.82 -0.12 -7.52
CA GLN A 19 5.20 0.32 -7.31
C GLN A 19 5.30 1.85 -7.42
N GLU A 20 4.70 2.45 -8.44
CA GLU A 20 4.70 3.90 -8.64
C GLU A 20 4.02 4.62 -7.46
N MET A 21 2.91 4.09 -6.97
CA MET A 21 2.23 4.56 -5.76
C MET A 21 3.16 4.51 -4.54
N LEU A 22 3.87 3.39 -4.33
CA LEU A 22 4.84 3.27 -3.24
C LEU A 22 5.97 4.29 -3.36
N GLU A 23 6.55 4.44 -4.55
CA GLU A 23 7.66 5.36 -4.82
C GLU A 23 7.26 6.82 -4.62
N ASN A 24 6.07 7.21 -5.11
CA ASN A 24 5.53 8.56 -4.94
C ASN A 24 5.11 8.85 -3.49
N CYS A 25 4.78 7.82 -2.72
CA CYS A 25 4.34 7.95 -1.32
C CYS A 25 5.41 7.54 -0.31
N LEU A 26 6.70 7.45 -0.68
CA LEU A 26 7.74 6.96 0.23
C LEU A 26 7.79 7.71 1.55
N GLU A 27 7.63 9.04 1.54
CA GLU A 27 7.59 9.84 2.77
C GLU A 27 6.45 9.40 3.70
N LEU A 28 5.23 9.27 3.15
CA LEU A 28 4.05 8.79 3.88
C LEU A 28 4.25 7.36 4.43
N VAL A 29 4.93 6.50 3.68
CA VAL A 29 5.24 5.14 4.11
C VAL A 29 6.19 5.13 5.29
N PHE A 30 7.22 5.98 5.28
CA PHE A 30 8.13 6.13 6.42
C PHE A 30 7.43 6.74 7.64
N ASP A 31 6.55 7.72 7.44
CA ASP A 31 5.76 8.28 8.55
C ASP A 31 4.86 7.23 9.18
N ALA A 32 4.15 6.42 8.38
CA ALA A 32 3.33 5.32 8.89
C ALA A 32 4.16 4.23 9.60
N TYR A 33 5.35 3.93 9.09
CA TYR A 33 6.28 3.01 9.75
C TYR A 33 6.74 3.55 11.11
N ASP A 34 7.18 4.81 11.15
CA ASP A 34 7.66 5.47 12.37
C ASP A 34 6.55 5.59 13.41
N GLU A 35 5.32 5.92 13.00
CA GLU A 35 4.15 5.93 13.88
C GLU A 35 3.91 4.53 14.47
N GLY A 36 3.92 3.49 13.65
CA GLY A 36 3.81 2.11 14.12
C GLY A 36 4.90 1.73 15.13
N VAL A 37 6.13 2.17 14.90
CA VAL A 37 7.24 1.95 15.84
C VAL A 37 7.01 2.71 17.16
N ASP A 38 6.56 3.96 17.11
CA ASP A 38 6.25 4.78 18.31
C ASP A 38 5.12 4.15 19.14
N ASP A 39 4.09 3.65 18.46
CA ASP A 39 2.97 2.88 19.03
C ASP A 39 3.35 1.47 19.47
N LYS A 40 4.60 1.05 19.26
CA LYS A 40 5.16 -0.27 19.65
C LYS A 40 4.48 -1.44 18.94
N VAL A 41 4.07 -1.24 17.70
CA VAL A 41 3.70 -2.31 16.79
C VAL A 41 4.90 -3.23 16.63
N VAL A 42 4.72 -4.51 16.96
CA VAL A 42 5.77 -5.52 16.82
C VAL A 42 5.87 -5.91 15.35
N ASP A 43 7.07 -5.77 14.78
CA ASP A 43 7.37 -6.10 13.38
C ASP A 43 6.39 -5.41 12.41
N PRO A 44 6.41 -4.05 12.35
CA PRO A 44 5.41 -3.29 11.61
C PRO A 44 5.51 -3.51 10.09
N ILE A 45 4.37 -3.75 9.48
CA ILE A 45 4.16 -3.79 8.02
C ILE A 45 3.31 -2.59 7.65
N VAL A 46 3.77 -1.82 6.68
CA VAL A 46 3.04 -0.64 6.21
C VAL A 46 2.08 -1.04 5.10
N PHE A 47 0.83 -0.64 5.20
CA PHE A 47 -0.14 -0.77 4.12
C PHE A 47 -0.31 0.59 3.47
N LEU A 48 -0.35 0.64 2.15
CA LEU A 48 -0.80 1.78 1.37
C LEU A 48 -2.09 1.38 0.66
N LEU A 49 -3.11 2.21 0.78
CA LEU A 49 -4.40 2.02 0.15
C LEU A 49 -4.68 3.19 -0.77
N ASP A 50 -4.98 2.90 -2.03
CA ASP A 50 -5.58 3.89 -2.91
C ASP A 50 -7.05 4.06 -2.55
N CYS A 51 -7.41 5.19 -1.94
CA CYS A 51 -8.77 5.46 -1.50
C CYS A 51 -9.72 5.81 -2.65
N GLU A 52 -9.22 5.95 -3.87
CA GLU A 52 -10.05 6.22 -5.06
C GLU A 52 -10.45 4.93 -5.80
N ASP A 53 -9.93 3.78 -5.35
CA ASP A 53 -10.29 2.45 -5.81
C ASP A 53 -11.30 1.77 -4.88
N GLU A 54 -12.21 0.94 -5.42
CA GLU A 54 -13.26 0.26 -4.65
C GLU A 54 -12.71 -0.55 -3.46
N ILE A 55 -11.60 -1.27 -3.68
CA ILE A 55 -10.97 -2.09 -2.64
C ILE A 55 -10.30 -1.21 -1.58
N GLY A 56 -9.54 -0.19 -1.99
CA GLY A 56 -8.82 0.65 -1.06
C GLY A 56 -9.76 1.60 -0.30
N GLU A 57 -10.81 2.11 -0.93
CA GLU A 57 -11.90 2.85 -0.30
C GLU A 57 -12.61 1.99 0.76
N GLU A 58 -12.97 0.75 0.44
CA GLU A 58 -13.67 -0.15 1.38
C GLU A 58 -12.81 -0.41 2.63
N ILE A 59 -11.53 -0.74 2.43
CA ILE A 59 -10.59 -1.02 3.54
C ILE A 59 -10.34 0.26 4.34
N ALA A 60 -10.06 1.40 3.69
CA ALA A 60 -9.83 2.67 4.36
C ALA A 60 -11.07 3.12 5.14
N SER A 61 -12.25 2.93 4.58
CA SER A 61 -13.53 3.26 5.21
C SER A 61 -13.81 2.39 6.43
N ALA A 62 -13.40 1.12 6.41
CA ALA A 62 -13.48 0.25 7.58
C ALA A 62 -12.54 0.70 8.72
N TRP A 63 -11.40 1.32 8.39
CA TRP A 63 -10.40 1.75 9.36
C TRP A 63 -10.63 3.17 9.92
N LEU A 64 -10.99 4.11 9.06
CA LEU A 64 -11.10 5.54 9.37
C LEU A 64 -12.55 6.03 9.46
N GLY A 65 -13.48 5.30 8.84
CA GLY A 65 -14.86 5.70 8.63
C GLY A 65 -15.06 6.27 7.22
N ALA A 66 -16.15 5.87 6.56
CA ALA A 66 -16.47 6.24 5.19
C ALA A 66 -16.58 7.76 4.97
N GLU A 67 -17.08 8.51 5.97
CA GLU A 67 -17.16 9.97 5.88
C GLU A 67 -15.77 10.62 5.82
N VAL A 68 -14.79 10.10 6.56
CA VAL A 68 -13.42 10.63 6.57
C VAL A 68 -12.73 10.38 5.24
N VAL A 69 -12.88 9.18 4.68
CA VAL A 69 -12.31 8.82 3.38
C VAL A 69 -12.92 9.66 2.27
N SER A 70 -14.26 9.78 2.25
CA SER A 70 -14.95 10.58 1.23
C SER A 70 -14.59 12.06 1.31
N ASP A 71 -14.38 12.62 2.50
CA ASP A 71 -13.99 14.02 2.68
C ASP A 71 -12.54 14.24 2.20
N ALA A 72 -11.62 13.33 2.53
CA ALA A 72 -10.23 13.40 2.08
C ALA A 72 -10.10 13.33 0.55
N VAL A 73 -10.82 12.41 -0.11
CA VAL A 73 -10.85 12.31 -1.58
C VAL A 73 -11.44 13.58 -2.20
N ALA A 74 -12.54 14.10 -1.64
CA ALA A 74 -13.17 15.31 -2.15
C ALA A 74 -12.27 16.55 -1.97
N GLU A 75 -11.54 16.65 -0.86
CA GLU A 75 -10.56 17.73 -0.62
C GLU A 75 -9.42 17.67 -1.62
N GLN A 76 -8.85 16.48 -1.86
CA GLN A 76 -7.77 16.28 -2.83
C GLN A 76 -8.21 16.67 -4.26
N GLN A 77 -9.37 16.17 -4.70
CA GLN A 77 -9.93 16.49 -6.01
C GLN A 77 -10.27 17.99 -6.16
N SER A 78 -10.56 18.67 -5.06
CA SER A 78 -10.82 20.13 -5.06
C SER A 78 -9.54 20.95 -5.05
N ALA A 79 -8.49 20.47 -4.37
CA ALA A 79 -7.19 21.13 -4.28
C ALA A 79 -6.42 21.02 -5.60
N GLU A 80 -6.40 19.83 -6.21
CA GLU A 80 -5.67 19.53 -7.44
C GLU A 80 -6.56 18.85 -8.48
N PRO A 81 -7.54 19.58 -9.06
CA PRO A 81 -8.47 19.02 -10.03
C PRO A 81 -7.73 18.56 -11.31
N GLY A 82 -7.77 17.26 -11.58
CA GLY A 82 -7.12 16.64 -12.73
C GLY A 82 -5.65 16.29 -12.51
N SER A 83 -5.20 16.24 -11.25
CA SER A 83 -3.95 15.58 -10.89
C SER A 83 -4.05 14.07 -11.12
N ASP A 84 -2.96 13.47 -11.55
CA ASP A 84 -2.80 12.01 -11.61
C ASP A 84 -2.47 11.42 -10.21
N LEU A 85 -2.30 12.27 -9.18
CA LEU A 85 -2.05 11.84 -7.81
C LEU A 85 -3.34 11.38 -7.15
N THR A 86 -3.37 10.12 -6.72
CA THR A 86 -4.50 9.55 -5.99
C THR A 86 -4.42 9.83 -4.49
N THR A 87 -5.57 9.76 -3.84
CA THR A 87 -5.69 9.89 -2.39
C THR A 87 -5.20 8.60 -1.74
N VAL A 88 -3.97 8.61 -1.23
CA VAL A 88 -3.35 7.45 -0.59
C VAL A 88 -3.44 7.54 0.92
N PHE A 89 -3.91 6.46 1.54
CA PHE A 89 -3.82 6.27 2.98
C PHE A 89 -2.74 5.25 3.33
N ALA A 90 -1.91 5.54 4.35
CA ALA A 90 -0.93 4.58 4.84
C ALA A 90 -1.07 4.30 6.34
N ARG A 91 -0.85 3.04 6.73
CA ARG A 91 -0.88 2.63 8.15
C ARG A 91 -0.05 1.38 8.42
N ALA A 92 0.60 1.35 9.57
CA ALA A 92 1.33 0.17 10.04
C ALA A 92 0.44 -0.81 10.82
N PHE A 93 0.64 -2.10 10.55
CA PHE A 93 0.01 -3.21 11.27
C PHE A 93 1.04 -4.25 11.71
N PRO A 94 0.80 -5.02 12.80
CA PRO A 94 1.72 -6.06 13.22
C PRO A 94 1.80 -7.20 12.22
N LEU A 95 3.00 -7.68 11.90
CA LEU A 95 3.22 -8.85 11.04
C LEU A 95 2.34 -10.06 11.41
N ALA A 96 2.15 -10.30 12.70
CA ALA A 96 1.37 -11.44 13.19
C ALA A 96 -0.13 -11.35 12.84
N GLU A 97 -0.69 -10.14 12.79
CA GLU A 97 -2.08 -9.90 12.37
C GLU A 97 -2.18 -9.93 10.85
N SER A 98 -1.27 -9.24 10.16
CA SER A 98 -1.25 -9.22 8.69
C SER A 98 -1.08 -10.62 8.09
N ARG A 99 -0.27 -11.49 8.70
CA ARG A 99 -0.09 -12.89 8.27
C ARG A 99 -1.40 -13.71 8.37
N GLN A 100 -2.33 -13.33 9.24
CA GLN A 100 -3.62 -14.02 9.38
C GLN A 100 -4.67 -13.46 8.43
N GLU A 101 -4.75 -12.14 8.30
CA GLU A 101 -5.83 -11.49 7.57
C GLU A 101 -5.55 -11.35 6.07
N VAL A 102 -4.32 -10.93 5.69
CA VAL A 102 -3.98 -10.63 4.30
C VAL A 102 -4.16 -11.84 3.39
N PRO A 103 -3.70 -13.07 3.73
CA PRO A 103 -3.94 -14.23 2.87
C PRO A 103 -5.41 -14.64 2.72
N GLY A 104 -6.29 -14.17 3.62
CA GLY A 104 -7.73 -14.37 3.50
C GLY A 104 -8.36 -13.53 2.39
N VAL A 105 -7.79 -12.35 2.11
CA VAL A 105 -8.25 -11.41 1.08
C VAL A 105 -7.42 -11.55 -0.22
N PHE A 106 -6.11 -11.71 -0.08
CA PHE A 106 -5.13 -11.84 -1.16
C PHE A 106 -4.33 -13.15 -1.01
N PRO A 107 -4.89 -14.31 -1.40
CA PRO A 107 -4.28 -15.61 -1.16
C PRO A 107 -2.87 -15.79 -1.75
N TYR A 108 -2.58 -15.09 -2.86
CA TYR A 108 -1.29 -15.13 -3.52
C TYR A 108 -0.16 -14.45 -2.72
N LEU A 109 -0.49 -13.60 -1.75
CA LEU A 109 0.49 -12.98 -0.85
C LEU A 109 0.88 -13.88 0.33
N ALA A 110 0.27 -15.06 0.50
CA ALA A 110 0.58 -15.95 1.63
C ALA A 110 2.08 -16.26 1.77
N SER A 111 2.75 -16.49 0.64
CA SER A 111 4.19 -16.82 0.59
C SER A 111 5.10 -15.66 1.02
N VAL A 112 4.65 -14.42 0.86
CA VAL A 112 5.38 -13.24 1.34
C VAL A 112 5.56 -13.32 2.85
N PHE A 113 4.51 -13.71 3.55
CA PHE A 113 4.53 -13.83 5.00
C PHE A 113 5.23 -15.09 5.50
N GLU A 114 5.64 -16.04 4.65
CA GLU A 114 6.40 -17.21 5.08
C GLU A 114 7.89 -16.89 5.32
N SER A 115 8.37 -15.80 4.72
CA SER A 115 9.76 -15.35 4.83
C SER A 115 10.00 -14.51 6.09
N GLU A 116 11.24 -14.46 6.55
CA GLU A 116 11.65 -13.51 7.60
C GLU A 116 11.62 -12.07 7.07
N LEU A 117 11.30 -11.10 7.94
CA LEU A 117 11.35 -9.69 7.57
C LEU A 117 12.79 -9.27 7.22
N PRO A 118 12.94 -8.31 6.29
CA PRO A 118 14.23 -7.71 5.98
C PRO A 118 14.86 -7.09 7.23
N LYS A 119 16.17 -7.30 7.43
CA LYS A 119 16.89 -6.78 8.62
C LYS A 119 17.16 -5.28 8.55
N ASP A 120 17.31 -4.75 7.34
CA ASP A 120 17.66 -3.35 7.06
C ASP A 120 16.52 -2.64 6.30
N GLY A 121 15.28 -3.04 6.58
CA GLY A 121 14.09 -2.57 5.88
C GLY A 121 12.82 -3.02 6.58
N PHE A 122 11.69 -2.75 5.93
CA PHE A 122 10.39 -3.26 6.35
C PHE A 122 9.58 -3.68 5.12
N LEU A 123 8.48 -4.38 5.38
CA LEU A 123 7.56 -4.79 4.34
C LEU A 123 6.48 -3.72 4.17
N ALA A 124 6.23 -3.32 2.94
CA ALA A 124 5.11 -2.47 2.56
C ALA A 124 4.16 -3.26 1.64
N ILE A 125 2.86 -3.04 1.77
CA ILE A 125 1.83 -3.65 0.93
C ILE A 125 1.04 -2.52 0.30
N ALA A 126 1.16 -2.36 -1.02
CA ALA A 126 0.38 -1.37 -1.77
C ALA A 126 -0.85 -2.05 -2.37
N VAL A 127 -2.03 -1.48 -2.11
CA VAL A 127 -3.33 -1.98 -2.57
C VAL A 127 -3.97 -0.95 -3.48
N THR A 128 -4.30 -1.39 -4.68
CA THR A 128 -4.96 -0.63 -5.75
C THR A 128 -6.08 -1.48 -6.37
N ALA A 129 -6.83 -0.96 -7.34
CA ALA A 129 -7.88 -1.70 -8.05
C ALA A 129 -7.36 -2.98 -8.74
N GLY A 130 -6.08 -3.04 -9.06
CA GLY A 130 -5.43 -4.21 -9.65
C GLY A 130 -5.10 -5.32 -8.64
N GLY A 131 -5.31 -5.09 -7.34
CA GLY A 131 -5.00 -6.02 -6.26
C GLY A 131 -3.98 -5.44 -5.28
N ALA A 132 -3.17 -6.30 -4.68
CA ALA A 132 -2.16 -5.91 -3.71
C ALA A 132 -0.79 -6.46 -4.08
N SER A 133 0.26 -5.67 -3.93
CA SER A 133 1.64 -6.14 -4.06
C SER A 133 2.44 -5.85 -2.81
N ALA A 134 3.35 -6.76 -2.48
CA ALA A 134 4.25 -6.61 -1.34
C ALA A 134 5.64 -6.20 -1.80
N PHE A 135 6.20 -5.18 -1.15
CA PHE A 135 7.47 -4.58 -1.47
C PHE A 135 8.35 -4.54 -0.23
N THR A 136 9.65 -4.74 -0.41
CA THR A 136 10.63 -4.50 0.65
C THR A 136 11.14 -3.06 0.52
N VAL A 137 10.89 -2.25 1.54
CA VAL A 137 11.38 -0.87 1.61
C VAL A 137 12.65 -0.86 2.44
N PRO A 138 13.83 -0.59 1.85
CA PRO A 138 15.06 -0.48 2.62
C PRO A 138 15.05 0.84 3.41
N LEU A 139 15.53 0.80 4.66
CA LEU A 139 15.59 2.01 5.50
C LEU A 139 16.47 3.12 4.88
N THR A 140 17.45 2.73 4.05
CA THR A 140 18.31 3.67 3.32
C THR A 140 17.56 4.46 2.23
N ALA A 141 16.35 4.05 1.83
CA ALA A 141 15.53 4.82 0.89
C ALA A 141 15.08 6.17 1.48
N ARG A 142 15.11 6.32 2.80
CA ARG A 142 14.78 7.56 3.51
C ARG A 142 15.68 8.73 3.11
N ASP A 143 16.95 8.46 2.79
CA ASP A 143 17.92 9.48 2.38
C ASP A 143 17.76 9.87 0.89
N LEU A 144 17.08 9.07 0.07
CA LEU A 144 16.87 9.34 -1.35
C LEU A 144 15.73 10.34 -1.62
N GLY A 145 14.77 10.47 -0.70
CA GLY A 145 13.66 11.44 -0.81
C GLY A 145 14.03 12.91 -0.53
N ASN A 146 15.26 13.17 -0.07
CA ASN A 146 15.75 14.51 0.29
C ASN A 146 16.74 15.13 -0.72
N SER A 147 16.89 14.55 -1.92
CA SER A 147 17.86 15.00 -2.94
C SER A 147 17.22 15.77 -4.09
#